data_AF-A0A4Y7S5Z8-F1
#
_entry.id   AF-A0A4Y7S5Z8-F1
#
_cell.length_a   1.000
_cell.length_b   1.000
_cell.length_c   1.000
_cell.angle_alpha   90.00
_cell.angle_beta   90.00
_cell.angle_gamma   90.00
#
_symmetry.space_group_name_H-M   'P 1'
#
loop_
_entity.id
_entity.type
_entity.pdbx_description
1 polymer ?
#
loop_
_entity_poly.entity_id
_entity_poly.type
_entity_poly.pdbx_seq_one_letter_code
_entity_poly.pdbx_strand_id
1 'polypeptide(L)' 'MSKRPFKNKKLIRHPELEQILVENTHEPLISQELWDIVQDVRKHKKRMPKQMDEPNMFSGLVYCADCGKTLVLQCGSLH' A
#
# COMPACT_ATOMS: atom_id res chain seq x y z
N MET A 1 16.22 0.61 -25.43
CA MET A 1 14.86 0.47 -24.88
C MET A 1 14.12 -0.65 -25.61
N SER A 2 14.18 -1.87 -25.08
CA SER A 2 13.57 -3.05 -25.71
C SER A 2 12.05 -3.03 -25.52
N LYS A 3 11.29 -2.63 -26.55
CA LYS A 3 9.83 -2.74 -26.54
C LYS A 3 9.42 -4.20 -26.74
N ARG A 4 8.85 -4.82 -25.70
CA ARG A 4 8.31 -6.17 -25.78
C ARG A 4 7.00 -6.15 -26.59
N PRO A 5 6.72 -7.14 -27.46
CA PRO A 5 5.48 -7.16 -28.23
C PRO A 5 4.24 -7.31 -27.32
N PHE A 6 3.19 -6.56 -27.65
CA PHE A 6 1.91 -6.39 -26.94
C PHE A 6 1.14 -7.71 -26.67
N LYS A 7 1.52 -8.82 -27.31
CA LYS A 7 0.84 -10.13 -27.21
C LYS A 7 1.05 -10.85 -25.87
N ASN A 8 1.87 -10.31 -24.96
CA ASN A 8 2.09 -10.91 -23.65
C ASN A 8 1.35 -10.12 -22.56
N LYS A 9 0.34 -10.73 -21.93
CA LYS A 9 -0.44 -10.16 -20.80
C LYS A 9 0.35 -9.97 -19.50
N LYS A 10 1.68 -10.04 -19.52
CA LYS A 10 2.50 -9.86 -18.32
C LYS A 10 2.58 -8.37 -18.00
N LEU A 11 2.19 -7.98 -16.79
CA LEU A 11 2.34 -6.62 -16.29
C LEU A 11 3.83 -6.32 -16.14
N ILE A 12 4.33 -5.34 -16.89
CA ILE A 12 5.72 -4.85 -16.77
C ILE A 12 5.64 -3.57 -15.96
N ARG A 13 6.33 -3.54 -14.81
CA ARG A 13 6.49 -2.30 -14.04
C ARG A 13 7.70 -1.56 -14.60
N HIS A 14 7.44 -0.41 -15.21
CA HIS A 14 8.50 0.48 -15.66
C HIS A 14 9.09 1.25 -14.47
N PRO A 15 10.42 1.49 -14.45
CA PRO A 15 11.05 2.33 -13.44
C PRO A 15 10.48 3.76 -13.50
N GLU A 16 10.48 4.48 -12.39
CA GLU A 16 9.88 5.83 -12.29
C GLU A 16 10.45 6.82 -13.33
N LEU A 17 11.72 6.70 -13.69
CA LEU A 17 12.37 7.53 -14.71
C LEU A 17 11.74 7.40 -16.12
N GLU A 18 11.07 6.27 -16.40
CA GLU A 18 10.38 6.04 -17.68
C GLU A 18 8.88 6.41 -17.59
N GLN A 19 8.38 6.73 -16.40
CA GLN A 19 6.98 7.10 -16.19
C GLN A 19 6.80 8.60 -16.44
N ILE A 20 5.78 8.96 -17.23
CA ILE A 20 5.43 10.35 -17.52
C ILE A 20 4.15 10.67 -16.76
N LEU A 21 4.25 11.59 -15.79
CA LEU A 21 3.10 12.16 -15.09
C LEU A 21 2.76 13.50 -15.73
N VAL A 22 1.55 13.65 -16.26
CA VAL A 22 1.03 14.93 -16.77
C VAL A 22 -0.05 15.39 -15.81
N GLU A 23 0.20 16.50 -15.12
CA GLU A 23 -0.74 17.07 -14.16
C GLU A 23 -1.84 17.86 -14.88
N ASN A 24 -3.06 17.86 -14.32
CA ASN A 24 -4.16 18.74 -14.70
C ASN A 24 -4.66 18.63 -16.16
N THR A 25 -4.53 17.46 -16.79
CA THR A 25 -5.06 17.21 -18.15
C THR A 25 -6.59 17.25 -18.22
N HIS A 26 -7.27 17.00 -17.09
CA HIS A 26 -8.73 16.96 -16.98
C HIS A 26 -9.19 17.71 -15.73
N GLU A 27 -10.47 18.10 -15.73
CA GLU A 27 -11.10 18.69 -14.55
C GLU A 27 -11.04 17.68 -13.38
N PRO A 28 -10.52 18.10 -12.21
CA PRO A 28 -10.34 17.20 -11.08
C PRO A 28 -11.70 16.79 -10.49
N LEU A 29 -11.88 15.49 -10.22
CA LEU A 29 -13.10 14.96 -9.57
C LEU A 29 -13.25 15.39 -8.10
N ILE A 30 -12.12 15.64 -7.44
CA ILE A 30 -12.00 16.06 -6.04
C ILE A 30 -10.85 17.05 -5.92
N SER A 31 -10.86 17.89 -4.89
CA SER A 31 -9.75 18.82 -4.66
C SER A 31 -8.45 18.08 -4.36
N GLN A 32 -7.33 18.69 -4.74
CA GLN A 32 -6.01 18.17 -4.45
C GLN A 32 -5.79 18.00 -2.94
N GLU A 33 -6.27 18.96 -2.14
CA GLU A 33 -6.21 18.91 -0.68
C GLU A 33 -6.90 17.66 -0.11
N LEU A 34 -8.10 17.33 -0.60
CA LEU A 34 -8.84 16.15 -0.15
C LEU A 34 -8.12 14.86 -0.55
N TRP A 35 -7.55 14.82 -1.76
CA TRP A 35 -6.75 13.70 -2.21
C TRP A 35 -5.53 13.48 -1.32
N ASP A 36 -4.80 14.54 -0.99
CA ASP A 36 -3.58 14.48 -0.18
C ASP A 36 -3.88 13.97 1.24
N ILE A 37 -4.97 14.47 1.86
CA ILE A 37 -5.45 13.98 3.16
C ILE A 37 -5.75 12.48 3.11
N VAL A 38 -6.49 12.02 2.09
CA VAL A 38 -6.84 10.60 1.96
C VAL A 38 -5.58 9.75 1.74
N GLN A 39 -4.62 10.21 0.95
CA GLN A 39 -3.35 9.50 0.76
C GLN A 39 -2.58 9.38 2.06
N ASP A 40 -2.53 10.43 2.86
CA ASP A 40 -1.87 10.41 4.17
C ASP A 40 -2.53 9.43 5.14
N VAL A 41 -3.87 9.46 5.23
CA VAL A 41 -4.65 8.49 6.02
C VAL A 41 -4.37 7.05 5.56
N ARG A 42 -4.28 6.81 4.24
CA ARG A 42 -4.02 5.47 3.70
C ARG A 42 -2.62 4.97 3.98
N LYS A 43 -1.60 5.83 3.99
CA LYS A 43 -0.22 5.47 4.35
C LYS A 43 -0.17 4.96 5.80
N HIS A 44 -0.91 5.59 6.70
CA HIS A 44 -0.93 5.25 8.12
C HIS A 44 -1.91 4.14 8.49
N LYS A 45 -2.87 3.80 7.60
CA LYS A 45 -3.85 2.75 7.86
C LYS A 45 -3.22 1.35 7.85
N LYS A 46 -2.99 0.81 9.05
CA LYS A 46 -2.59 -0.60 9.23
C LYS A 46 -3.73 -1.52 8.81
N ARG A 47 -3.43 -2.55 8.01
CA ARG A 47 -4.42 -3.58 7.66
C ARG A 47 -4.66 -4.46 8.87
N MET A 48 -5.91 -4.47 9.37
CA MET A 48 -6.33 -5.47 10.35
C MET A 48 -6.44 -6.84 9.67
N PRO A 49 -5.95 -7.92 10.30
CA PRO A 49 -6.12 -9.27 9.79
C PRO A 49 -7.61 -9.61 9.72
N LYS A 50 -8.05 -10.21 8.60
CA LYS A 50 -9.47 -10.56 8.37
C LYS A 50 -9.98 -11.69 9.26
N GLN A 51 -9.10 -12.45 9.89
CA GLN A 51 -9.43 -13.67 10.66
C GLN A 51 -9.45 -13.42 12.17
N MET A 52 -9.56 -12.17 12.60
CA MET A 52 -9.71 -11.84 14.02
C MET A 52 -10.93 -10.95 14.21
N ASP A 53 -11.87 -11.44 15.02
CA ASP A 53 -13.04 -10.66 15.43
C ASP A 53 -12.65 -9.56 16.43
N GLU A 54 -11.62 -9.81 17.26
CA GLU A 54 -11.09 -8.83 18.20
C GLU A 54 -9.76 -8.22 17.73
N PRO A 55 -9.58 -6.89 17.83
CA PRO A 55 -8.33 -6.23 17.49
C PRO A 55 -7.24 -6.61 18.48
N ASN A 56 -6.04 -6.93 17.98
CA ASN A 56 -4.88 -7.21 18.83
C ASN A 56 -4.49 -5.94 19.62
N MET A 57 -4.58 -6.01 20.96
CA MET A 57 -4.24 -4.93 21.90
C MET A 57 -2.80 -4.40 21.75
N PHE A 58 -1.88 -5.21 21.25
CA PHE A 58 -0.46 -4.83 21.08
C PHE A 58 -0.14 -4.24 19.69
N SER A 59 -1.15 -4.06 18.82
CA SER A 59 -0.96 -3.62 17.44
C SER A 59 -0.32 -2.24 17.36
N GLY A 60 0.94 -2.20 16.91
CA GLY A 60 1.68 -0.94 16.75
C GLY A 60 2.35 -0.40 18.01
N LEU A 61 2.27 -1.12 19.13
CA LEU A 61 2.96 -0.78 20.36
C LEU A 61 4.25 -1.58 20.55
N VAL A 62 4.30 -2.81 20.02
CA VAL A 62 5.41 -3.74 20.23
C VAL A 62 6.31 -3.83 19.00
N TYR A 63 7.62 -3.78 19.24
CA TYR A 63 8.67 -3.83 18.23
C TYR A 63 9.71 -4.89 18.62
N CYS A 64 10.30 -5.55 17.61
CA CYS A 64 11.41 -6.46 17.83
C CYS A 64 12.68 -5.68 18.19
N ALA A 65 13.36 -6.04 19.28
CA ALA A 65 14.59 -5.39 19.72
C ALA A 65 15.74 -5.51 18.70
N ASP A 66 15.82 -6.64 17.99
CA ASP A 66 16.94 -6.91 17.08
C ASP A 66 16.77 -6.29 15.69
N CYS A 67 15.53 -6.17 15.20
CA CYS A 67 15.26 -5.70 13.83
C CYS A 67 14.40 -4.44 13.74
N GLY A 68 13.87 -3.92 14.86
CA GLY A 68 13.04 -2.72 14.92
C GLY A 68 11.67 -2.84 14.24
N LYS A 69 11.33 -3.99 13.66
CA LYS A 69 10.05 -4.20 12.97
C LYS A 69 8.93 -4.34 13.99
N THR A 70 7.75 -3.79 13.67
CA THR A 70 6.53 -3.97 14.47
C THR A 70 6.12 -5.44 14.49
N LEU A 71 5.86 -5.98 15.68
CA LEU A 71 5.35 -7.34 15.82
C LEU A 71 3.86 -7.40 15.45
N VAL A 72 3.48 -8.44 14.73
CA VAL A 72 2.10 -8.70 14.31
C VAL A 72 1.60 -9.98 14.97
N LEU A 73 0.36 -9.97 15.45
CA LEU A 73 -0.26 -11.19 15.96
C LEU A 73 -0.59 -12.10 14.78
N GLN A 74 -0.04 -13.32 14.81
CA GLN A 74 -0.34 -14.34 13.82
C GLN A 74 -1.48 -15.21 14.35
N CYS A 75 -2.67 -15.04 13.81
CA CYS A 75 -3.76 -15.98 14.05
C CYS A 75 -3.51 -17.21 13.17
N GLY A 76 -3.06 -18.32 13.78
CA GLY A 76 -2.96 -19.60 13.10
C GLY A 76 -4.35 -20.21 13.01
N SER A 77 -4.77 -20.62 11.81
CA SER A 77 -5.97 -21.43 11.64
C SER A 77 -5.78 -22.74 12.39
N LEU A 78 -6.40 -22.89 13.57
CA LEU A 78 -6.57 -24.18 14.21
C LEU A 78 -7.46 -25.01 13.27
N HIS A 79 -6.92 -26.08 12.69
CA HIS A 79 -7.73 -27.21 12.25
C HIS A 79 -7.98 -28.12 13.44
#